data_AF-A0A7C2NIZ3-F1
#
_entry.id   AF-A0A7C2NIZ3-F1
#
_cell.length_a   1.000
_cell.length_b   1.000
_cell.length_c   1.000
_cell.angle_alpha   90.00
_cell.angle_beta   90.00
_cell.angle_gamma   90.00
#
_symmetry.space_group_name_H-M   'P 1'
#
loop_
_entity.id
_entity.type
_entity.pdbx_description
1 polymer ?
#
loop_
_entity_poly.entity_id
_entity_poly.type
_entity_poly.pdbx_seq_one_letter_code
_entity_poly.pdbx_strand_id
1 'polypeptide(L)'
;MKGNSKFGAGLSIVGILTGFLVLYLVADTYMPIVEGKITISGRPDEAIAVRIVHALLGWVGMAAGALWVSVLYGFIKEKEWAWGWGVVASTAQILAGFFPMIPAKSIDYPTPTLWVFLIAMGLWYGMMLIGGVNKKIITIAFLSGIVYVLTFIDGVGAISRYQTSENSFAIGMYAMGQMINWWAAVVWAVFIYALVKKRTWAYPLGLFAASMSIIGGFPVGLTDVFMIGRFSMFLVAPTMSTIMLIVFFLPGTRRLIEA
;
A
#
# COMPACT_ATOMS: atom_id res chain seq x y z
N MET A 1 -2.08 -8.57 -25.33
CA MET A 1 -1.61 -9.58 -24.33
C MET A 1 -0.51 -10.41 -25.00
N LYS A 2 0.68 -10.63 -24.42
CA LYS A 2 1.79 -11.33 -25.12
C LYS A 2 1.61 -12.86 -25.25
N GLY A 3 0.41 -13.34 -25.59
CA GLY A 3 0.11 -14.78 -25.76
C GLY A 3 0.21 -15.65 -24.49
N ASN A 4 0.55 -15.08 -23.34
CA ASN A 4 0.87 -15.83 -22.10
C ASN A 4 -0.36 -16.15 -21.24
N SER A 5 -1.48 -16.53 -21.84
CA SER A 5 -2.74 -16.72 -21.09
C SER A 5 -2.65 -17.88 -20.08
N LYS A 6 -1.97 -18.97 -20.44
CA LYS A 6 -1.75 -20.12 -19.54
C LYS A 6 -0.90 -19.76 -18.32
N PHE A 7 0.16 -18.99 -18.54
CA PHE A 7 1.01 -18.50 -17.46
C PHE A 7 0.24 -17.54 -16.54
N GLY A 8 -0.54 -16.63 -17.12
CA GLY A 8 -1.43 -15.74 -16.37
C GLY A 8 -2.45 -16.50 -15.51
N ALA A 9 -3.07 -17.55 -16.05
CA ALA A 9 -3.97 -18.42 -15.29
C ALA A 9 -3.26 -19.10 -14.12
N GLY A 10 -2.04 -19.61 -14.31
CA GLY A 10 -1.23 -20.19 -13.24
C GLY A 10 -0.93 -19.20 -12.12
N LEU A 11 -0.52 -17.97 -12.46
CA LEU A 11 -0.31 -16.91 -11.49
C LEU A 11 -1.60 -16.54 -10.75
N SER A 12 -2.75 -16.54 -11.43
CA SER A 12 -4.03 -16.27 -10.76
C SER A 12 -4.39 -17.31 -9.72
N ILE A 13 -4.11 -18.59 -9.97
CA ILE A 13 -4.32 -19.66 -8.97
C ILE A 13 -3.45 -19.39 -7.74
N VAL A 14 -2.18 -19.05 -7.93
CA VAL A 14 -1.29 -18.65 -6.82
C VAL A 14 -1.85 -17.43 -6.08
N GLY A 15 -2.39 -16.45 -6.80
CA GLY A 15 -3.05 -15.27 -6.21
C GLY A 15 -4.28 -15.60 -5.36
N ILE A 16 -5.12 -16.55 -5.79
CA ILE A 16 -6.25 -17.06 -5.00
C ILE A 16 -5.75 -17.71 -3.71
N LEU A 17 -4.78 -18.62 -3.83
CA LEU A 17 -4.18 -19.30 -2.68
C LEU A 17 -3.52 -18.33 -1.71
N THR A 18 -2.91 -17.25 -2.23
CA THR A 18 -2.35 -16.17 -1.42
C THR A 18 -3.43 -15.44 -0.62
N GLY A 19 -4.65 -15.28 -1.16
CA GLY A 19 -5.78 -14.73 -0.41
C GLY A 19 -6.19 -15.59 0.79
N PHE A 20 -6.21 -16.92 0.64
CA PHE A 20 -6.42 -17.83 1.76
C PHE A 20 -5.27 -17.81 2.77
N LEU A 21 -4.03 -17.72 2.28
CA LEU A 21 -2.85 -17.58 3.13
C LEU A 21 -2.91 -16.29 3.96
N VAL A 22 -3.37 -15.17 3.38
CA VAL A 22 -3.63 -13.93 4.13
C VAL A 22 -4.62 -14.17 5.25
N LEU A 23 -5.79 -14.76 4.95
CA LEU A 23 -6.80 -15.04 5.97
C LEU A 23 -6.20 -15.82 7.14
N TYR A 24 -5.53 -16.94 6.84
CA TYR A 24 -4.94 -17.80 7.86
C TYR A 24 -3.89 -17.06 8.69
N LEU A 25 -2.89 -16.44 8.05
CA LEU A 25 -1.77 -15.81 8.76
C LEU A 25 -2.19 -14.56 9.53
N VAL A 26 -3.09 -13.74 8.97
CA VAL A 26 -3.58 -12.56 9.67
C VAL A 26 -4.43 -13.00 10.86
N ALA A 27 -5.33 -13.98 10.71
CA ALA A 27 -6.13 -14.50 11.82
C ALA A 27 -5.27 -15.10 12.94
N ASP A 28 -4.26 -15.91 12.58
CA ASP A 28 -3.33 -16.54 13.52
C ASP A 28 -2.53 -15.51 14.34
N THR A 29 -2.07 -14.45 13.68
CA THR A 29 -1.23 -13.42 14.31
C THR A 29 -2.01 -12.28 14.96
N TYR A 30 -3.30 -12.13 14.66
CA TYR A 30 -4.10 -10.95 15.04
C TYR A 30 -4.14 -10.70 16.56
N MET A 31 -4.69 -11.64 17.33
CA MET A 31 -4.80 -11.47 18.79
C MET A 31 -3.45 -11.52 19.51
N PRO A 32 -2.50 -12.41 19.15
CA PRO A 32 -1.16 -12.38 19.73
C PRO A 32 -0.46 -11.02 19.60
N ILE A 33 -0.57 -10.35 18.45
CA ILE A 33 0.01 -9.02 18.25
C ILE A 33 -0.73 -7.97 19.10
N VAL A 34 -2.06 -7.99 19.09
CA VAL A 34 -2.88 -7.05 19.89
C VAL A 34 -2.55 -7.16 21.38
N GLU A 35 -2.46 -8.38 21.92
CA GLU A 35 -2.13 -8.63 23.32
C GLU A 35 -0.69 -8.25 23.62
N GLY A 36 0.26 -8.63 22.76
CA GLY A 36 1.67 -8.25 22.92
C GLY A 36 1.87 -6.74 22.94
N LYS A 37 1.05 -5.97 22.20
CA LYS A 37 1.08 -4.51 22.27
C LYS A 37 0.73 -3.96 23.65
N ILE A 38 -0.22 -4.58 24.32
CA ILE A 38 -0.65 -4.19 25.66
C ILE A 38 0.35 -4.67 26.70
N THR A 39 0.74 -5.94 26.66
CA THR A 39 1.48 -6.60 27.74
C THR A 39 2.99 -6.44 27.65
N ILE A 40 3.56 -6.39 26.45
CA ILE A 40 5.02 -6.30 26.23
C ILE A 40 5.43 -4.84 26.03
N SER A 41 4.78 -4.13 25.09
CA SER A 41 5.16 -2.74 24.81
C SER A 41 4.49 -1.70 25.70
N GLY A 42 3.42 -2.05 26.43
CA GLY A 42 2.67 -1.10 27.26
C GLY A 42 1.96 -0.02 26.44
N ARG A 43 1.60 -0.31 25.18
CA ARG A 43 1.04 0.64 24.19
C ARG A 43 -0.37 0.25 23.76
N PRO A 44 -1.39 0.51 24.62
CA PRO A 44 -2.78 0.20 24.29
C PRO A 44 -3.29 1.01 23.07
N ASP A 45 -2.73 2.19 22.81
CA ASP A 45 -2.98 3.01 21.62
C ASP A 45 -2.64 2.27 20.31
N GLU A 46 -1.48 1.61 20.28
CA GLU A 46 -1.07 0.82 19.12
C GLU A 46 -1.89 -0.47 19.02
N ALA A 47 -2.31 -1.06 20.14
CA ALA A 47 -3.20 -2.23 20.13
C ALA A 47 -4.54 -1.92 19.44
N ILE A 48 -5.11 -0.73 19.68
CA ILE A 48 -6.33 -0.27 18.99
C ILE A 48 -6.07 -0.07 17.49
N ALA A 49 -4.95 0.57 17.13
CA ALA A 49 -4.57 0.74 15.73
C ALA A 49 -4.42 -0.63 15.03
N VAL A 50 -3.78 -1.61 15.68
CA VAL A 50 -3.66 -2.99 15.17
C VAL A 50 -5.04 -3.62 14.99
N ARG A 51 -5.95 -3.52 15.97
CA ARG A 51 -7.30 -4.09 15.85
C ARG A 51 -8.02 -3.61 14.60
N ILE A 52 -7.97 -2.30 14.33
CA ILE A 52 -8.65 -1.72 13.17
C ILE A 52 -7.91 -2.10 11.88
N VAL A 53 -6.60 -1.87 11.84
CA VAL A 53 -5.84 -1.93 10.60
C VAL A 53 -5.53 -3.37 10.18
N HIS A 54 -5.25 -4.29 11.11
CA HIS A 54 -5.06 -5.71 10.74
C HIS A 54 -6.34 -6.34 10.21
N ALA A 55 -7.48 -6.05 10.82
CA ALA A 55 -8.77 -6.53 10.32
C ALA A 55 -9.03 -6.00 8.90
N LEU A 56 -8.84 -4.69 8.69
CA LEU A 56 -8.96 -4.05 7.38
C LEU A 56 -8.05 -4.71 6.34
N LEU A 57 -6.79 -4.98 6.68
CA LEU A 57 -5.82 -5.61 5.78
C LEU A 57 -6.16 -7.07 5.48
N GLY A 58 -6.68 -7.80 6.47
CA GLY A 58 -7.27 -9.12 6.25
C GLY A 58 -8.38 -9.07 5.22
N TRP A 59 -9.32 -8.13 5.35
CA TRP A 59 -10.39 -7.94 4.36
C TRP A 59 -9.86 -7.58 2.97
N VAL A 60 -8.92 -6.63 2.89
CA VAL A 60 -8.30 -6.20 1.62
C VAL A 60 -7.59 -7.36 0.93
N GLY A 61 -6.76 -8.13 1.65
CA GLY A 61 -6.02 -9.24 1.07
C GLY A 61 -6.90 -10.44 0.68
N MET A 62 -7.96 -10.72 1.43
CA MET A 62 -8.97 -11.71 1.05
C MET A 62 -9.79 -11.29 -0.16
N ALA A 63 -10.25 -10.03 -0.20
CA ALA A 63 -10.97 -9.47 -1.33
C ALA A 63 -10.10 -9.49 -2.61
N ALA A 64 -8.79 -9.26 -2.47
CA ALA A 64 -7.84 -9.44 -3.55
C ALA A 64 -7.75 -10.90 -4.02
N GLY A 65 -7.80 -11.88 -3.11
CA GLY A 65 -7.94 -13.30 -3.45
C GLY A 65 -9.20 -13.60 -4.27
N ALA A 66 -10.34 -13.00 -3.91
CA ALA A 66 -11.56 -13.09 -4.70
C ALA A 66 -11.43 -12.41 -6.07
N LEU A 67 -10.77 -11.24 -6.14
CA LEU A 67 -10.49 -10.57 -7.42
C LEU A 67 -9.63 -11.44 -8.34
N TRP A 68 -8.69 -12.22 -7.80
CA TRP A 68 -7.91 -13.17 -8.58
C TRP A 68 -8.75 -14.26 -9.26
N VAL A 69 -9.94 -14.60 -8.74
CA VAL A 69 -10.89 -15.50 -9.44
C VAL A 69 -11.39 -14.86 -10.73
N SER A 70 -11.74 -13.58 -10.70
CA SER A 70 -12.11 -12.82 -11.89
C SER A 70 -10.94 -12.71 -12.88
N VAL A 71 -9.72 -12.53 -12.37
CA VAL A 71 -8.50 -12.51 -13.20
C VAL A 71 -8.24 -13.87 -13.85
N LEU A 72 -8.42 -14.98 -13.10
CA LEU A 72 -8.33 -16.34 -13.63
C LEU A 72 -9.34 -16.56 -14.75
N TYR A 73 -10.61 -16.19 -14.53
CA TYR A 73 -11.64 -16.24 -15.57
C TYR A 73 -11.22 -15.44 -16.82
N GLY A 74 -10.71 -14.22 -16.62
CA GLY A 74 -10.20 -13.38 -17.68
C GLY A 74 -9.11 -14.07 -18.51
N PHE A 75 -8.12 -14.72 -17.88
CA PHE A 75 -7.09 -15.46 -18.60
C PHE A 75 -7.60 -16.74 -19.27
N ILE A 76 -8.52 -17.49 -18.65
CA ILE A 76 -9.14 -18.66 -19.30
C ILE A 76 -9.90 -18.25 -20.56
N LYS A 77 -10.52 -17.06 -20.56
CA LYS A 77 -11.24 -16.49 -21.70
C LYS A 77 -10.40 -15.54 -22.56
N GLU A 78 -9.08 -15.57 -22.37
CA GLU A 78 -8.09 -14.79 -23.12
C GLU A 78 -8.39 -13.28 -23.19
N LYS A 79 -8.94 -12.72 -22.11
CA LYS A 79 -9.34 -11.32 -22.02
C LYS A 79 -8.17 -10.44 -21.60
N GLU A 80 -7.92 -9.39 -22.40
CA GLU A 80 -6.81 -8.47 -22.16
C GLU A 80 -6.92 -7.64 -20.87
N TRP A 81 -8.10 -7.50 -20.28
CA TRP A 81 -8.24 -6.78 -19.01
C TRP A 81 -7.69 -7.55 -17.81
N ALA A 82 -7.52 -8.88 -17.93
CA ALA A 82 -7.20 -9.78 -16.81
C ALA A 82 -5.93 -9.34 -16.08
N TRP A 83 -4.83 -9.17 -16.82
CA TRP A 83 -3.54 -8.80 -16.25
C TRP A 83 -3.58 -7.46 -15.49
N GLY A 84 -4.40 -6.51 -15.93
CA GLY A 84 -4.55 -5.21 -15.27
C GLY A 84 -5.20 -5.35 -13.89
N TRP A 85 -6.24 -6.18 -13.78
CA TRP A 85 -6.84 -6.49 -12.48
C TRP A 85 -5.95 -7.38 -11.60
N GLY A 86 -5.09 -8.21 -12.21
CA GLY A 86 -4.05 -8.93 -11.47
C GLY A 86 -3.03 -7.99 -10.81
N VAL A 87 -2.68 -6.87 -11.45
CA VAL A 87 -1.85 -5.82 -10.84
C VAL A 87 -2.55 -5.20 -9.62
N VAL A 88 -3.85 -4.93 -9.72
CA VAL A 88 -4.64 -4.38 -8.60
C VAL A 88 -4.68 -5.37 -7.44
N ALA A 89 -5.00 -6.65 -7.72
CA ALA A 89 -5.08 -7.69 -6.72
C ALA A 89 -3.72 -7.92 -6.02
N SER A 90 -2.62 -8.00 -6.77
CA SER A 90 -1.28 -8.13 -6.19
C SER A 90 -0.86 -6.91 -5.39
N THR A 91 -1.18 -5.68 -5.82
CA THR A 91 -0.92 -4.46 -5.03
C THR A 91 -1.62 -4.51 -3.66
N ALA A 92 -2.88 -4.94 -3.63
CA ALA A 92 -3.63 -5.12 -2.39
C ALA A 92 -3.02 -6.20 -1.48
N GLN A 93 -2.59 -7.32 -2.04
CA GLN A 93 -1.91 -8.39 -1.28
C GLN A 93 -0.52 -7.99 -0.78
N ILE A 94 0.22 -7.16 -1.53
CA ILE A 94 1.49 -6.57 -1.08
C ILE A 94 1.26 -5.76 0.19
N LEU A 95 0.25 -4.87 0.21
CA LEU A 95 -0.07 -4.09 1.40
C LEU A 95 -0.48 -5.00 2.57
N ALA A 96 -1.36 -5.97 2.31
CA ALA A 96 -1.86 -6.91 3.32
C ALA A 96 -0.75 -7.82 3.89
N GLY A 97 0.29 -8.15 3.11
CA GLY A 97 1.44 -8.91 3.59
C GLY A 97 2.45 -8.06 4.36
N PHE A 98 2.74 -6.86 3.86
CA PHE A 98 3.79 -6.00 4.38
C PHE A 98 3.41 -5.37 5.73
N PHE A 99 2.26 -4.72 5.81
CA PHE A 99 1.94 -3.90 6.99
C PHE A 99 1.87 -4.71 8.30
N PRO A 100 1.26 -5.91 8.35
CA PRO A 100 1.20 -6.71 9.59
C PRO A 100 2.57 -7.09 10.16
N MET A 101 3.63 -7.04 9.34
CA MET A 101 4.99 -7.27 9.81
C MET A 101 5.47 -6.19 10.79
N ILE A 102 5.01 -4.95 10.64
CA ILE A 102 5.48 -3.80 11.42
C ILE A 102 5.12 -3.95 12.91
N PRO A 103 3.83 -4.09 13.31
CA PRO A 103 3.51 -4.22 14.72
C PRO A 103 4.00 -5.54 15.31
N ALA A 104 4.07 -6.62 14.54
CA ALA A 104 4.71 -7.86 14.97
C ALA A 104 6.19 -7.65 15.33
N LYS A 105 6.98 -6.99 14.47
CA LYS A 105 8.41 -6.73 14.75
C LYS A 105 8.65 -5.83 15.94
N SER A 106 7.80 -4.84 16.16
CA SER A 106 7.96 -3.94 17.31
C SER A 106 7.69 -4.59 18.68
N ILE A 107 7.26 -5.86 18.71
CA ILE A 107 7.17 -6.69 19.92
C ILE A 107 8.00 -7.98 19.78
N ASP A 108 8.97 -7.98 18.86
CA ASP A 108 9.85 -9.13 18.54
C ASP A 108 9.12 -10.43 18.15
N TYR A 109 7.89 -10.32 17.64
CA TYR A 109 7.09 -11.47 17.19
C TYR A 109 7.49 -11.91 15.76
N PRO A 110 7.38 -13.22 15.42
CA PRO A 110 7.57 -13.70 14.05
C PRO A 110 6.66 -13.00 13.03
N THR A 111 7.15 -12.83 11.80
CA THR A 111 6.43 -12.13 10.72
C THR A 111 6.09 -13.07 9.57
N PRO A 112 5.18 -14.04 9.74
CA PRO A 112 4.88 -15.02 8.70
C PRO A 112 4.23 -14.37 7.45
N THR A 113 3.59 -13.21 7.59
CA THR A 113 3.01 -12.44 6.48
C THR A 113 4.05 -11.92 5.48
N LEU A 114 5.35 -11.99 5.82
CA LEU A 114 6.44 -11.77 4.86
C LEU A 114 6.29 -12.65 3.61
N TRP A 115 5.82 -13.90 3.77
CA TRP A 115 5.62 -14.80 2.64
C TRP A 115 4.52 -14.31 1.71
N VAL A 116 3.43 -13.76 2.25
CA VAL A 116 2.38 -13.11 1.45
C VAL A 116 2.98 -11.96 0.65
N PHE A 117 3.78 -11.09 1.30
CA PHE A 117 4.41 -9.96 0.63
C PHE A 117 5.32 -10.41 -0.53
N LEU A 118 6.20 -11.39 -0.30
CA LEU A 118 7.11 -11.89 -1.33
C LEU A 118 6.39 -12.56 -2.50
N ILE A 119 5.37 -13.37 -2.22
CA ILE A 119 4.55 -13.99 -3.27
C ILE A 119 3.81 -12.92 -4.07
N ALA A 120 3.17 -11.96 -3.40
CA ALA A 120 2.42 -10.89 -4.04
C ALA A 120 3.33 -9.97 -4.88
N MET A 121 4.56 -9.71 -4.44
CA MET A 121 5.59 -9.04 -5.24
C MET A 121 5.92 -9.82 -6.52
N GLY A 122 6.10 -11.14 -6.42
CA GLY A 122 6.29 -12.01 -7.59
C GLY A 122 5.11 -11.97 -8.56
N LEU A 123 3.88 -12.01 -8.03
CA LEU A 123 2.64 -11.89 -8.81
C LEU A 123 2.55 -10.55 -9.51
N TRP A 124 2.88 -9.45 -8.83
CA TRP A 124 2.83 -8.10 -9.36
C TRP A 124 3.77 -7.93 -10.57
N TYR A 125 5.04 -8.32 -10.44
CA TYR A 125 5.97 -8.33 -11.55
C TYR A 125 5.54 -9.29 -12.67
N GLY A 126 5.02 -10.47 -12.32
CA GLY A 126 4.47 -11.43 -13.28
C GLY A 126 3.37 -10.83 -14.16
N MET A 127 2.45 -10.06 -13.57
CA MET A 127 1.40 -9.35 -14.31
C MET A 127 1.97 -8.26 -15.22
N MET A 128 2.99 -7.51 -14.78
CA MET A 128 3.68 -6.52 -15.62
C MET A 128 4.35 -7.15 -16.84
N LEU A 129 4.97 -8.33 -16.66
CA LEU A 129 5.60 -9.09 -17.74
C LEU A 129 4.56 -9.57 -18.77
N ILE A 130 3.43 -10.10 -18.30
CA ILE A 130 2.32 -10.53 -19.18
C ILE A 130 1.72 -9.34 -19.95
N GLY A 131 1.56 -8.21 -19.26
CA GLY A 131 1.08 -6.95 -19.83
C GLY A 131 2.05 -6.31 -20.82
N GLY A 132 3.31 -6.74 -20.84
CA GLY A 132 4.35 -6.17 -21.71
C GLY A 132 4.70 -4.74 -21.36
N VAL A 133 4.64 -4.38 -20.08
CA VAL A 133 4.81 -3.01 -19.58
C VAL A 133 6.26 -2.56 -19.76
N ASN A 134 6.46 -1.29 -20.16
CA ASN A 134 7.80 -0.73 -20.34
C ASN A 134 8.56 -0.70 -18.99
N LYS A 135 9.85 -1.08 -19.00
CA LYS A 135 10.68 -1.12 -17.78
C LYS A 135 10.71 0.21 -17.01
N LYS A 136 10.76 1.35 -17.72
CA LYS A 136 10.73 2.68 -17.08
C LYS A 136 9.40 2.94 -16.37
N ILE A 137 8.29 2.51 -16.97
CA ILE A 137 6.96 2.58 -16.34
C ILE A 137 6.89 1.68 -15.11
N ILE A 138 7.46 0.47 -15.18
CA ILE A 138 7.54 -0.43 -14.02
C ILE A 138 8.34 0.22 -12.89
N THR A 139 9.48 0.86 -13.18
CA THR A 139 10.28 1.58 -12.18
C THR A 139 9.48 2.71 -11.52
N ILE A 140 8.80 3.54 -12.30
CA ILE A 140 7.97 4.63 -11.75
C ILE A 140 6.83 4.05 -10.90
N ALA A 141 6.15 3.03 -11.39
CA ALA A 141 5.07 2.35 -10.65
C ALA A 141 5.57 1.74 -9.34
N PHE A 142 6.77 1.16 -9.33
CA PHE A 142 7.39 0.59 -8.13
C PHE A 142 7.75 1.67 -7.10
N LEU A 143 8.38 2.77 -7.54
CA LEU A 143 8.67 3.92 -6.66
C LEU A 143 7.39 4.54 -6.11
N SER A 144 6.35 4.69 -6.93
CA SER A 144 5.02 5.10 -6.47
C SER A 144 4.40 4.09 -5.51
N GLY A 145 4.67 2.79 -5.67
CA GLY A 145 4.27 1.74 -4.72
C GLY A 145 4.92 1.91 -3.34
N ILE A 146 6.18 2.33 -3.30
CA ILE A 146 6.86 2.66 -2.03
C ILE A 146 6.17 3.88 -1.39
N VAL A 147 5.93 4.95 -2.15
CA VAL A 147 5.24 6.13 -1.63
C VAL A 147 3.84 5.79 -1.13
N TYR A 148 3.08 5.00 -1.89
CA TYR A 148 1.78 4.46 -1.49
C TYR A 148 1.81 3.81 -0.10
N VAL A 149 2.74 2.87 0.12
CA VAL A 149 2.84 2.14 1.39
C VAL A 149 3.23 3.09 2.53
N LEU A 150 4.17 4.00 2.31
CA LEU A 150 4.58 4.97 3.32
C LEU A 150 3.44 5.93 3.68
N THR A 151 2.71 6.43 2.68
CA THR A 151 1.55 7.29 2.90
C THR A 151 0.44 6.54 3.66
N PHE A 152 0.25 5.24 3.40
CA PHE A 152 -0.68 4.42 4.19
C PHE A 152 -0.23 4.31 5.66
N ILE A 153 1.06 4.05 5.89
CA ILE A 153 1.65 3.96 7.24
C ILE A 153 1.47 5.27 7.99
N ASP A 154 1.63 6.42 7.35
CA ASP A 154 1.41 7.73 7.99
C ASP A 154 -0.03 7.88 8.50
N GLY A 155 -1.02 7.43 7.73
CA GLY A 155 -2.39 7.44 8.22
C GLY A 155 -2.61 6.47 9.40
N VAL A 156 -1.92 5.32 9.42
CA VAL A 156 -2.00 4.40 10.57
C VAL A 156 -1.31 4.97 11.81
N GLY A 157 -0.12 5.56 11.65
CA GLY A 157 0.60 6.19 12.76
C GLY A 157 -0.20 7.34 13.37
N ALA A 158 -0.94 8.09 12.55
CA ALA A 158 -1.82 9.15 13.02
C ALA A 158 -2.94 8.62 13.95
N ILE A 159 -3.45 7.40 13.75
CA ILE A 159 -4.43 6.77 14.66
C ILE A 159 -3.87 6.58 16.07
N SER A 160 -2.62 6.12 16.18
CA SER A 160 -1.94 5.94 17.47
C SER A 160 -1.65 7.30 18.12
N ARG A 161 -1.09 8.25 17.34
CA ARG A 161 -0.77 9.59 17.85
C ARG A 161 -1.98 10.39 18.30
N TYR A 162 -3.10 10.25 17.59
CA TYR A 162 -4.38 10.83 17.96
C TYR A 162 -4.83 10.43 19.37
N GLN A 163 -4.47 9.22 19.83
CA GLN A 163 -4.85 8.69 21.15
C GLN A 163 -3.82 9.01 22.24
N THR A 164 -2.54 9.17 21.88
CA THR A 164 -1.46 9.39 22.86
C THR A 164 -1.07 10.84 23.08
N SER A 165 -1.40 11.74 22.16
CA SER A 165 -1.01 13.14 22.26
C SER A 165 -1.84 13.84 23.33
N GLU A 166 -1.21 14.62 24.21
CA GLU A 166 -1.91 15.43 25.22
C GLU A 166 -2.25 16.83 24.70
N ASN A 167 -1.54 17.30 23.67
CA ASN A 167 -1.75 18.62 23.11
C ASN A 167 -2.98 18.66 22.17
N SER A 168 -3.95 19.51 22.49
CA SER A 168 -5.23 19.61 21.76
C SER A 168 -5.06 19.96 20.27
N PHE A 169 -4.12 20.84 19.94
CA PHE A 169 -3.85 21.18 18.54
C PHE A 169 -3.26 19.99 17.79
N ALA A 170 -2.28 19.30 18.38
CA ALA A 170 -1.66 18.13 17.78
C ALA A 170 -2.67 16.98 17.57
N ILE A 171 -3.55 16.73 18.55
CA ILE A 171 -4.67 15.78 18.39
C ILE A 171 -5.52 16.15 17.17
N GLY A 172 -5.91 17.43 17.04
CA GLY A 172 -6.66 17.93 15.90
C GLY A 172 -5.93 17.70 14.56
N MET A 173 -4.62 17.94 14.53
CA MET A 173 -3.80 17.69 13.35
C MET A 173 -3.74 16.21 12.95
N TYR A 174 -3.54 15.30 13.91
CA TYR A 174 -3.58 13.85 13.63
C TYR A 174 -4.97 13.40 13.15
N ALA A 175 -6.03 13.92 13.77
CA ALA A 175 -7.41 13.58 13.41
C ALA A 175 -7.75 13.98 11.97
N MET A 176 -7.40 15.21 11.58
CA MET A 176 -7.67 15.72 10.23
C MET A 176 -6.73 15.09 9.19
N GLY A 177 -5.47 14.86 9.56
CA GLY A 177 -4.44 14.32 8.66
C GLY A 177 -4.60 12.83 8.33
N GLN A 178 -5.08 12.00 9.27
CA GLN A 178 -5.11 10.54 9.09
C GLN A 178 -5.86 10.13 7.82
N MET A 179 -7.03 10.72 7.57
CA MET A 179 -7.91 10.30 6.47
C MET A 179 -7.38 10.82 5.15
N ILE A 180 -6.78 12.02 5.12
CA ILE A 180 -6.13 12.54 3.91
C ILE A 180 -5.00 11.62 3.48
N ASN A 181 -4.20 11.10 4.41
CA ASN A 181 -3.15 10.12 4.08
C ASN A 181 -3.73 8.80 3.55
N TRP A 182 -4.80 8.27 4.14
CA TRP A 182 -5.43 7.05 3.61
C TRP A 182 -6.06 7.25 2.23
N TRP A 183 -6.72 8.39 2.00
CA TRP A 183 -7.23 8.75 0.68
C TRP A 183 -6.08 8.91 -0.32
N ALA A 184 -4.99 9.57 0.06
CA ALA A 184 -3.81 9.69 -0.77
C ALA A 184 -3.22 8.32 -1.14
N ALA A 185 -3.17 7.37 -0.20
CA ALA A 185 -2.74 6.00 -0.48
C ALA A 185 -3.65 5.31 -1.50
N VAL A 186 -4.98 5.45 -1.38
CA VAL A 186 -5.93 4.94 -2.39
C VAL A 186 -5.66 5.57 -3.75
N VAL A 187 -5.48 6.89 -3.81
CA VAL A 187 -5.18 7.61 -5.07
C VAL A 187 -3.85 7.13 -5.68
N TRP A 188 -2.81 6.88 -4.88
CA TRP A 188 -1.56 6.29 -5.36
C TRP A 188 -1.76 4.89 -5.96
N ALA A 189 -2.55 4.03 -5.32
CA ALA A 189 -2.87 2.71 -5.87
C ALA A 189 -3.60 2.81 -7.21
N VAL A 190 -4.56 3.75 -7.34
CA VAL A 190 -5.26 4.02 -8.60
C VAL A 190 -4.31 4.59 -9.65
N PHE A 191 -3.39 5.47 -9.26
CA PHE A 191 -2.35 5.99 -10.14
C PHE A 191 -1.45 4.88 -10.71
N ILE A 192 -0.99 3.95 -9.87
CA ILE A 192 -0.17 2.81 -10.31
C ILE A 192 -0.90 2.01 -11.39
N TYR A 193 -2.18 1.70 -11.18
CA TYR A 193 -3.00 1.03 -12.18
C TYR A 193 -3.13 1.84 -13.47
N ALA A 194 -3.44 3.13 -13.35
CA ALA A 194 -3.60 4.04 -14.48
C ALA A 194 -2.33 4.14 -15.33
N LEU A 195 -1.20 4.31 -14.66
CA LEU A 195 0.13 4.43 -15.23
C LEU A 195 0.50 3.17 -16.01
N VAL A 196 0.33 2.01 -15.38
CA VAL A 196 0.64 0.70 -15.98
C VAL A 196 -0.27 0.40 -17.19
N LYS A 197 -1.54 0.83 -17.13
CA LYS A 197 -2.50 0.73 -18.23
C LYS A 197 -2.39 1.86 -19.24
N LYS A 198 -1.42 2.78 -19.10
CA LYS A 198 -1.22 3.95 -19.98
C LYS A 198 -2.49 4.75 -20.19
N ARG A 199 -3.19 5.05 -19.10
CA ARG A 199 -4.40 5.88 -19.15
C ARG A 199 -3.98 7.34 -19.26
N THR A 200 -4.66 8.10 -20.12
CA THR A 200 -4.41 9.54 -20.32
C THR A 200 -4.59 10.36 -19.04
N TRP A 201 -5.43 9.89 -18.11
CA TRP A 201 -5.65 10.51 -16.81
C TRP A 201 -4.63 10.09 -15.73
N ALA A 202 -3.63 9.25 -16.05
CA ALA A 202 -2.60 8.85 -15.10
C ALA A 202 -1.77 10.06 -14.62
N TYR A 203 -1.37 10.95 -15.53
CA TYR A 203 -0.56 12.12 -15.19
C TYR A 203 -1.23 13.05 -14.15
N PRO A 204 -2.45 13.59 -14.40
CA PRO A 204 -3.11 14.44 -13.41
C PRO A 204 -3.40 13.70 -12.10
N LEU A 205 -3.66 12.39 -12.15
CA LEU A 205 -3.87 11.61 -10.93
C LEU A 205 -2.59 11.46 -10.11
N GLY A 206 -1.42 11.29 -10.75
CA GLY A 206 -0.14 11.22 -10.06
C GLY A 206 0.21 12.52 -9.35
N LEU A 207 -0.05 13.66 -10.00
CA LEU A 207 0.09 14.99 -9.37
C LEU A 207 -0.83 15.12 -8.15
N PHE A 208 -2.08 14.68 -8.28
CA PHE A 208 -3.05 14.70 -7.20
C PHE A 208 -2.62 13.81 -6.03
N ALA A 209 -2.17 12.58 -6.30
CA ALA A 209 -1.71 11.63 -5.27
C ALA A 209 -0.53 12.19 -4.45
N ALA A 210 0.46 12.73 -5.15
CA ALA A 210 1.63 13.35 -4.51
C ALA A 210 1.23 14.56 -3.68
N SER A 211 0.37 15.43 -4.22
CA SER A 211 -0.11 16.63 -3.52
C SER A 211 -0.89 16.27 -2.27
N MET A 212 -1.79 15.27 -2.32
CA MET A 212 -2.52 14.82 -1.14
C MET A 212 -1.59 14.25 -0.06
N SER A 213 -0.56 13.50 -0.44
CA SER A 213 0.42 12.96 0.51
C SER A 213 1.27 14.07 1.15
N ILE A 214 1.62 15.10 0.40
CA ILE A 214 2.33 16.29 0.90
C ILE A 214 1.44 17.05 1.90
N ILE A 215 0.18 17.32 1.54
CA ILE A 215 -0.77 18.06 2.36
C ILE A 215 -1.17 17.28 3.61
N GLY A 216 -1.33 15.96 3.52
CA GLY A 216 -1.66 15.11 4.67
C GLY A 216 -0.44 14.81 5.56
N GLY A 217 0.73 14.61 4.97
CA GLY A 217 1.92 14.15 5.67
C GLY A 217 2.73 15.27 6.35
N PHE A 218 3.07 16.36 5.64
CA PHE A 218 3.94 17.39 6.22
C PHE A 218 3.35 18.04 7.48
N PRO A 219 2.06 18.42 7.53
CA PRO A 219 1.52 19.04 8.73
C PRO A 219 1.57 18.09 9.94
N VAL A 220 1.28 16.80 9.73
CA VAL A 220 1.38 15.76 10.76
C VAL A 220 2.82 15.57 11.21
N GLY A 221 3.76 15.42 10.27
CA GLY A 221 5.17 15.18 10.60
C GLY A 221 5.87 16.37 11.24
N LEU A 222 5.58 17.60 10.80
CA LEU A 222 6.12 18.80 11.44
C LEU A 222 5.55 18.95 12.86
N THR A 223 4.26 18.72 13.05
CA THR A 223 3.65 18.71 14.39
C THR A 223 4.36 17.71 15.29
N ASP A 224 4.58 16.47 14.83
CA ASP A 224 5.28 15.43 15.60
C ASP A 224 6.73 15.83 15.93
N VAL A 225 7.45 16.46 15.00
CA VAL A 225 8.81 17.00 15.25
C VAL A 225 8.79 18.06 16.36
N PHE A 226 7.87 19.02 16.30
CA PHE A 226 7.78 20.07 17.32
C PHE A 226 7.38 19.51 18.70
N MET A 227 6.55 18.46 18.72
CA MET A 227 6.08 17.85 19.96
C MET A 227 7.15 16.98 20.64
N ILE A 228 7.97 16.25 19.87
CA ILE A 228 8.91 15.26 20.43
C ILE A 228 10.36 15.79 20.41
N GLY A 229 10.64 16.85 19.65
CA GLY A 229 11.97 17.44 19.54
C GLY A 229 12.98 16.58 18.76
N ARG A 230 12.50 15.63 17.93
CA ARG A 230 13.35 14.75 17.10
C ARG A 230 12.71 14.47 15.75
N PHE A 231 13.46 13.82 14.85
CA PHE A 231 12.99 13.43 13.53
C PHE A 231 11.71 12.57 13.60
N SER A 232 10.74 12.89 12.74
CA SER A 232 9.47 12.18 12.63
C SER A 232 9.43 11.28 11.39
N MET A 233 9.01 10.03 11.59
CA MET A 233 8.80 9.09 10.48
C MET A 233 7.67 9.51 9.55
N PHE A 234 6.74 10.36 9.99
CA PHE A 234 5.68 10.95 9.16
C PHE A 234 6.21 11.88 8.05
N LEU A 235 7.49 12.27 8.10
CA LEU A 235 8.08 13.11 7.05
C LEU A 235 8.55 12.29 5.84
N VAL A 236 8.68 10.97 5.97
CA VAL A 236 9.27 10.14 4.90
C VAL A 236 8.35 10.09 3.68
N ALA A 237 7.06 9.80 3.86
CA ALA A 237 6.10 9.74 2.76
C ALA A 237 5.90 11.09 2.03
N PRO A 238 5.68 12.23 2.71
CA PRO A 238 5.53 13.52 2.03
C PRO A 238 6.83 13.99 1.36
N THR A 239 8.01 13.70 1.93
CA THR A 239 9.29 14.00 1.27
C THR A 239 9.46 13.17 0.00
N MET A 240 9.21 11.85 0.03
CA MET A 240 9.26 11.03 -1.18
C MET A 240 8.21 11.44 -2.20
N SER A 241 7.01 11.83 -1.75
CA SER A 241 5.95 12.38 -2.61
C SER A 241 6.38 13.67 -3.29
N THR A 242 7.12 14.53 -2.58
CA THR A 242 7.70 15.77 -3.13
C THR A 242 8.73 15.44 -4.21
N ILE A 243 9.61 14.48 -3.96
CA ILE A 243 10.58 14.01 -4.96
C ILE A 243 9.85 13.46 -6.19
N MET A 244 8.83 12.61 -6.01
CA MET A 244 8.05 12.07 -7.11
C MET A 244 7.31 13.16 -7.91
N LEU A 245 6.77 14.17 -7.23
CA LEU A 245 6.12 15.32 -7.86
C LEU A 245 7.11 16.08 -8.75
N ILE A 246 8.32 16.37 -8.25
CA ILE A 246 9.40 16.99 -9.03
C ILE A 246 9.75 16.11 -10.23
N VAL A 247 9.90 14.80 -10.02
CA VAL A 247 10.20 13.83 -11.07
C VAL A 247 9.12 13.80 -12.15
N PHE A 248 7.84 13.94 -11.80
CA PHE A 248 6.73 14.01 -12.76
C PHE A 248 6.79 15.27 -13.63
N PHE A 249 7.28 16.39 -13.09
CA PHE A 249 7.47 17.62 -13.87
C PHE A 249 8.67 17.58 -14.83
N LEU A 250 9.57 16.60 -14.71
CA LEU A 250 10.68 16.46 -15.65
C LEU A 250 10.15 16.12 -17.06
N PRO A 251 10.63 16.80 -18.13
CA PRO A 251 10.09 16.63 -19.48
C PRO A 251 10.09 15.18 -19.98
N GLY A 252 11.12 14.42 -19.64
CA GLY A 252 11.24 13.02 -20.04
C GLY A 252 10.22 12.12 -19.35
N THR A 253 9.97 12.33 -18.05
CA THR A 253 8.98 11.57 -17.28
C THR A 253 7.56 11.94 -17.72
N ARG A 254 7.28 13.24 -17.86
CA ARG A 254 5.98 13.72 -18.32
C ARG A 254 5.60 13.10 -19.66
N ARG A 255 6.47 13.20 -20.67
CA ARG A 255 6.26 12.56 -21.98
C ARG A 255 6.08 11.05 -21.89
N LEU A 256 6.77 10.39 -20.96
CA LEU A 256 6.65 8.96 -20.77
C LEU A 256 5.30 8.55 -20.16
N ILE A 257 4.73 9.35 -19.25
CA ILE A 257 3.44 9.07 -18.59
C ILE A 257 2.25 9.46 -19.49
N GLU A 258 2.38 10.55 -20.26
CA GLU A 258 1.34 11.05 -21.16
C GLU A 258 1.25 10.27 -22.50
N ALA A 259 2.24 9.43 -22.82
CA ALA A 259 2.32 8.64 -24.07
C ALA A 259 1.56 7.30 -24.02
#